data_AF-A0A425I7W4-F1
#
_entry.id   AF-A0A425I7W4-F1
#
_cell.length_a   1.000
_cell.length_b   1.000
_cell.length_c   1.000
_cell.angle_alpha   90.00
_cell.angle_beta   90.00
_cell.angle_gamma   90.00
#
_symmetry.space_group_name_H-M   'P 1'
#
loop_
_entity.id
_entity.type
_entity.pdbx_description
1 polymer ?
#
loop_
_entity_poly.entity_id
_entity_poly.type
_entity_poly.pdbx_seq_one_letter_code
_entity_poly.pdbx_strand_id
1 'polypeptide(L)'
;MTFLSGPPISASPSSVSSSARFPSRSCSSLSLHPPGNQSAIQASTTESRVGEREGEATPTRVGDGEGDPLADYVRKHGGKRVIRRVLIANNGMAATKSIFSMRQWAYMELGDDKLLEFVVMATPEDMRANPEFIRRADKIVEVPGGPNRNNYANVDLICQIAVQEKVDAVWPGWGHASENPNLPRRLSELGITFIGPSATVMAALGDKIAANILAQTAGVPSIPWSGDSLKATLDSTGAIPRD
;
A
#
# COMPACT_ATOMS: atom_id res chain seq x y z
N MET A 1 25.88 5.58 48.85
CA MET A 1 25.66 6.66 47.86
C MET A 1 24.18 6.93 47.82
N THR A 2 23.76 7.97 48.53
CA THR A 2 22.37 8.33 48.80
C THR A 2 21.90 9.23 47.67
N PHE A 3 20.88 8.81 46.90
CA PHE A 3 20.26 9.64 45.86
C PHE A 3 19.29 10.62 46.52
N LEU A 4 19.63 11.91 46.50
CA LEU A 4 18.73 13.00 46.92
C LEU A 4 17.79 13.34 45.77
N SER A 5 16.50 13.12 45.99
CA SER A 5 15.38 13.55 45.16
C SER A 5 15.16 15.06 45.28
N GLY A 6 15.28 15.80 44.17
CA GLY A 6 14.86 17.21 44.08
C GLY A 6 13.34 17.36 43.93
N PRO A 7 12.74 18.46 44.40
CA PRO A 7 11.29 18.67 44.37
C PRO A 7 10.77 19.10 42.98
N PRO A 8 9.47 18.85 42.67
CA PRO A 8 8.88 19.19 41.38
C PRO A 8 8.52 20.69 41.27
N ILE A 9 8.75 21.25 40.08
CA ILE A 9 8.38 22.63 39.71
C ILE A 9 6.88 22.66 39.37
N SER A 10 6.09 23.47 40.07
CA SER A 10 4.67 23.68 39.78
C SER A 10 4.50 24.70 38.64
N ALA A 11 3.78 24.32 37.57
CA ALA A 11 3.32 25.24 36.54
C ALA A 11 1.85 25.60 36.82
N SER A 12 1.58 26.90 36.99
CA SER A 12 0.24 27.48 37.10
C SER A 12 -0.39 27.67 35.71
N PRO A 13 -1.70 27.41 35.53
CA PRO A 13 -2.37 27.65 34.26
C PRO A 13 -2.91 29.08 34.19
N SER A 14 -2.43 29.86 33.22
CA SER A 14 -3.04 31.13 32.82
C SER A 14 -4.19 30.86 31.86
N SER A 15 -5.40 31.18 32.31
CA SER A 15 -6.65 31.15 31.56
C SER A 15 -6.66 32.24 30.49
N VAL A 16 -6.71 31.86 29.21
CA VAL A 16 -7.04 32.77 28.11
C VAL A 16 -8.48 32.49 27.66
N SER A 17 -9.36 33.40 28.04
CA SER A 17 -10.74 33.50 27.57
C SER A 17 -10.75 33.96 26.11
N SER A 18 -11.21 33.11 25.19
CA SER A 18 -11.52 33.51 23.81
C SER A 18 -13.01 33.30 23.55
N SER A 19 -13.75 34.40 23.58
CA SER A 19 -15.16 34.46 23.20
C SER A 19 -15.27 34.66 21.69
N ALA A 20 -15.46 33.58 20.93
CA ALA A 20 -15.85 33.65 19.52
C ALA A 20 -17.38 33.51 19.41
N ARG A 21 -18.06 34.60 19.03
CA ARG A 21 -19.48 34.63 18.70
C ARG A 21 -19.70 33.97 17.35
N PHE A 22 -20.48 32.89 17.32
CA PHE A 22 -21.06 32.35 16.09
C PHE A 22 -22.41 33.01 15.82
N PRO A 23 -22.67 33.57 14.63
CA PRO A 23 -24.01 33.99 14.24
C PRO A 23 -24.84 32.77 13.81
N SER A 24 -25.96 32.56 14.51
CA SER A 24 -27.03 31.62 14.18
C SER A 24 -27.66 31.95 12.83
N ARG A 25 -27.61 31.02 11.87
CA ARG A 25 -28.43 31.10 10.66
C ARG A 25 -29.72 30.29 10.88
N SER A 26 -30.82 31.02 10.79
CA SER A 26 -32.20 30.55 10.75
C SER A 26 -32.40 29.50 9.66
N CYS A 27 -32.99 28.37 10.03
CA CYS A 27 -33.44 27.31 9.13
C CYS A 27 -34.94 27.55 8.87
N SER A 28 -35.28 28.05 7.68
CA SER A 28 -36.66 28.23 7.26
C SER A 28 -37.17 26.96 6.58
N SER A 29 -38.18 26.36 7.20
CA SER A 29 -39.01 25.28 6.70
C SER A 29 -39.62 25.59 5.34
N LEU A 30 -39.53 24.66 4.38
CA LEU A 30 -40.37 24.65 3.19
C LEU A 30 -40.93 23.24 2.98
N SER A 31 -42.24 23.25 2.73
CA SER A 31 -43.19 22.19 2.98
C SER A 31 -43.30 21.21 1.81
N LEU A 32 -43.56 19.94 2.15
CA LEU A 32 -44.03 18.88 1.27
C LEU A 32 -45.41 19.23 0.67
N HIS A 33 -45.65 18.84 -0.59
CA HIS A 33 -46.82 18.03 -1.03
C HIS A 33 -46.58 17.45 -2.46
N PRO A 34 -46.98 16.19 -2.74
CA PRO A 34 -46.97 15.52 -4.06
C PRO A 34 -48.32 15.76 -4.81
N PRO A 35 -48.66 15.25 -6.05
CA PRO A 35 -48.41 13.89 -6.58
C PRO A 35 -48.23 13.75 -8.13
N GLY A 36 -48.02 12.52 -8.63
CA GLY A 36 -48.21 12.23 -10.07
C GLY A 36 -47.51 10.99 -10.68
N ASN A 37 -48.10 9.81 -10.43
CA ASN A 37 -48.30 8.65 -11.34
C ASN A 37 -47.19 7.97 -12.20
N GLN A 38 -47.21 6.63 -12.07
CA GLN A 38 -47.10 5.55 -13.09
C GLN A 38 -45.74 5.24 -13.75
N SER A 39 -45.20 4.05 -13.45
CA SER A 39 -45.49 2.82 -14.20
C SER A 39 -44.72 1.63 -13.62
N ALA A 40 -45.37 0.47 -13.65
CA ALA A 40 -44.83 -0.82 -13.22
C ALA A 40 -43.98 -1.44 -14.33
N ILE A 41 -42.82 -2.00 -13.98
CA ILE A 41 -42.11 -2.99 -14.79
C ILE A 41 -41.62 -4.09 -13.84
N GLN A 42 -42.19 -5.29 -13.99
CA GLN A 42 -41.65 -6.54 -13.47
C GLN A 42 -40.39 -6.90 -14.25
N ALA A 43 -39.34 -7.38 -13.57
CA ALA A 43 -38.28 -8.14 -14.21
C ALA A 43 -37.87 -9.31 -13.32
N SER A 44 -37.80 -10.45 -13.97
CA SER A 44 -37.64 -11.82 -13.51
C SER A 44 -36.27 -12.13 -12.94
N THR A 45 -36.27 -13.10 -12.03
CA THR A 45 -35.15 -13.90 -11.53
C THR A 45 -34.18 -14.31 -12.64
N THR A 46 -32.87 -14.12 -12.41
CA THR A 46 -31.84 -15.01 -12.98
C THR A 46 -30.64 -15.03 -12.04
N GLU A 47 -30.48 -16.14 -11.31
CA GLU A 47 -29.26 -16.45 -10.59
C GLU A 47 -28.17 -16.78 -11.62
N SER A 48 -27.14 -15.95 -11.72
CA SER A 48 -25.94 -16.25 -12.49
C SER A 48 -24.83 -16.70 -11.55
N ARG A 49 -24.61 -18.03 -11.53
CA ARG A 49 -23.42 -18.70 -10.97
C ARG A 49 -22.16 -18.04 -11.51
N VAL A 50 -21.33 -17.50 -10.63
CA VAL A 50 -19.96 -17.08 -10.95
C VAL A 50 -19.08 -18.33 -10.88
N GLY A 51 -18.72 -18.86 -12.05
CA GLY A 51 -17.69 -19.88 -12.17
C GLY A 51 -16.31 -19.29 -11.89
N GLU A 52 -15.53 -20.00 -11.09
CA GLU A 52 -14.12 -19.74 -10.84
C GLU A 52 -13.36 -19.74 -12.17
N ARG A 53 -12.71 -18.62 -12.51
CA ARG A 53 -11.74 -18.58 -13.61
C ARG A 53 -10.38 -18.99 -13.07
N GLU A 54 -9.97 -20.19 -13.43
CA GLU A 54 -8.59 -20.67 -13.28
C GLU A 54 -7.64 -19.83 -14.16
N GLY A 55 -6.53 -19.41 -13.54
CA GLY A 55 -5.24 -19.13 -14.20
C GLY A 55 -5.24 -18.18 -15.39
N GLU A 56 -5.36 -16.88 -15.17
CA GLU A 56 -5.07 -15.89 -16.21
C GLU A 56 -3.55 -15.83 -16.46
N ALA A 57 -3.12 -16.41 -17.59
CA ALA A 57 -1.73 -16.36 -18.05
C ALA A 57 -1.33 -14.90 -18.30
N THR A 58 -0.34 -14.43 -17.53
CA THR A 58 0.20 -13.07 -17.63
C THR A 58 0.96 -12.89 -18.95
N PRO A 59 0.89 -11.72 -19.61
CA PRO A 59 1.57 -11.51 -20.90
C PRO A 59 3.08 -11.69 -20.75
N THR A 60 3.62 -12.71 -21.42
CA THR A 60 5.07 -12.98 -21.51
C THR A 60 5.74 -11.86 -22.29
N ARG A 61 6.80 -11.26 -21.75
CA ARG A 61 7.56 -10.22 -22.47
C ARG A 61 8.55 -10.86 -23.43
N VAL A 62 8.93 -10.10 -24.46
CA VAL A 62 10.07 -10.41 -25.32
C VAL A 62 11.32 -10.39 -24.43
N GLY A 63 11.73 -11.56 -23.94
CA GLY A 63 12.82 -11.68 -22.97
C GLY A 63 12.72 -12.91 -22.07
N ASP A 64 11.52 -13.45 -21.82
CA ASP A 64 11.35 -14.59 -20.89
C ASP A 64 11.63 -15.98 -21.55
N GLY A 65 12.46 -15.99 -22.60
CA GLY A 65 12.77 -17.17 -23.41
C GLY A 65 13.82 -18.08 -22.79
N GLU A 66 14.09 -19.21 -23.44
CA GLU A 66 15.18 -20.12 -23.07
C GLU A 66 16.54 -19.39 -23.13
N GLY A 67 17.29 -19.42 -22.02
CA GLY A 67 18.58 -18.72 -21.88
C GLY A 67 18.52 -17.34 -21.23
N ASP A 68 17.36 -16.87 -20.78
CA ASP A 68 17.27 -15.68 -19.92
C ASP A 68 17.61 -16.04 -18.46
N PRO A 69 18.72 -15.51 -17.90
CA PRO A 69 19.17 -15.87 -16.55
C PRO A 69 18.13 -15.61 -15.48
N LEU A 70 17.31 -14.55 -15.62
CA LEU A 70 16.30 -14.20 -14.62
C LEU A 70 15.08 -15.12 -14.71
N ALA A 71 14.57 -15.39 -15.93
CA ALA A 71 13.48 -16.35 -16.11
C ALA A 71 13.86 -17.77 -15.68
N ASP A 72 15.09 -18.21 -16.01
CA ASP A 72 15.60 -19.51 -15.60
C ASP A 72 15.75 -19.60 -14.08
N TYR A 73 16.26 -18.54 -13.43
CA TYR A 73 16.31 -18.46 -11.97
C TYR A 73 14.93 -18.59 -11.33
N VAL A 74 13.95 -17.83 -11.84
CA VAL A 74 12.57 -17.84 -11.33
C VAL A 74 11.96 -19.24 -11.49
N ARG A 75 12.08 -19.86 -12.66
CA ARG A 75 11.56 -21.21 -12.93
C ARG A 75 12.20 -22.26 -12.04
N LYS A 76 13.53 -22.22 -11.89
CA LYS A 76 14.31 -23.15 -11.04
C LYS A 76 13.88 -23.10 -9.58
N HIS A 77 13.45 -21.94 -9.09
CA HIS A 77 13.01 -21.75 -7.70
C HIS A 77 11.48 -21.82 -7.52
N GLY A 78 10.75 -22.30 -8.53
CA GLY A 78 9.28 -22.45 -8.46
C GLY A 78 8.50 -21.13 -8.47
N GLY A 79 9.15 -20.03 -8.87
CA GLY A 79 8.49 -18.75 -9.08
C GLY A 79 7.59 -18.77 -10.30
N LYS A 80 6.50 -17.99 -10.25
CA LYS A 80 5.46 -17.96 -11.28
C LYS A 80 5.54 -16.76 -12.23
N ARG A 81 6.28 -15.73 -11.84
CA ARG A 81 6.35 -14.46 -12.57
C ARG A 81 7.76 -13.90 -12.51
N VAL A 82 8.27 -13.49 -13.66
CA VAL A 82 9.52 -12.74 -13.76
C VAL A 82 9.24 -11.27 -13.44
N ILE A 83 9.99 -10.70 -12.50
CA ILE A 83 9.95 -9.27 -12.16
C ILE A 83 11.26 -8.69 -12.63
N ARG A 84 11.22 -7.89 -13.70
CA ARG A 84 12.40 -7.27 -14.29
C ARG A 84 12.45 -5.78 -14.02
N ARG A 85 11.30 -5.12 -14.14
CA ARG A 85 11.19 -3.67 -14.00
C ARG A 85 10.38 -3.29 -12.78
N VAL A 86 10.98 -2.54 -11.86
CA VAL A 86 10.40 -2.19 -10.56
C VAL A 86 10.24 -0.67 -10.46
N LEU A 87 9.02 -0.22 -10.17
CA LEU A 87 8.76 1.17 -9.76
C LEU A 87 9.02 1.31 -8.26
N ILE A 88 9.90 2.25 -7.90
CA ILE A 88 10.14 2.65 -6.52
C ILE A 88 9.20 3.81 -6.17
N ALA A 89 8.14 3.50 -5.41
CA ALA A 89 7.17 4.48 -4.93
C ALA A 89 7.59 5.08 -3.58
N ASN A 90 8.85 5.49 -3.48
CA ASN A 90 9.46 6.06 -2.28
C ASN A 90 10.68 6.92 -2.67
N ASN A 91 11.24 7.66 -1.72
CA ASN A 91 12.46 8.45 -1.90
C ASN A 91 13.51 8.16 -0.81
N GLY A 92 14.54 8.99 -0.74
CA GLY A 92 15.54 8.98 0.33
C GLY A 92 16.25 7.64 0.53
N MET A 93 16.42 7.25 1.80
CA MET A 93 17.14 6.02 2.17
C MET A 93 16.40 4.74 1.81
N ALA A 94 15.06 4.77 1.81
CA ALA A 94 14.25 3.63 1.42
C ALA A 94 14.54 3.25 -0.04
N ALA A 95 14.40 4.23 -0.95
CA ALA A 95 14.70 4.05 -2.37
C ALA A 95 16.16 3.67 -2.62
N THR A 96 17.10 4.34 -1.93
CA THR A 96 18.53 4.05 -2.11
C THR A 96 18.86 2.61 -1.70
N LYS A 97 18.39 2.18 -0.52
CA LYS A 97 18.68 0.83 0.00
C LYS A 97 18.04 -0.24 -0.85
N SER A 98 16.82 -0.04 -1.35
CA SER A 98 16.13 -1.04 -2.16
C SER A 98 16.84 -1.27 -3.48
N ILE A 99 17.15 -0.21 -4.23
CA ILE A 99 17.91 -0.29 -5.50
C ILE A 99 19.27 -0.94 -5.25
N PHE A 100 20.01 -0.48 -4.24
CA PHE A 100 21.33 -1.03 -3.93
C PHE A 100 21.26 -2.53 -3.61
N SER A 101 20.32 -2.94 -2.76
CA SER A 101 20.25 -4.33 -2.30
C SER A 101 19.82 -5.28 -3.41
N MET A 102 18.83 -4.88 -4.23
CA MET A 102 18.35 -5.69 -5.34
C MET A 102 19.40 -5.83 -6.43
N ARG A 103 20.14 -4.75 -6.75
CA ARG A 103 21.29 -4.82 -7.67
C ARG A 103 22.43 -5.67 -7.16
N GLN A 104 22.79 -5.51 -5.88
CA GLN A 104 23.84 -6.32 -5.26
C GLN A 104 23.48 -7.81 -5.33
N TRP A 105 22.24 -8.15 -5.02
CA TRP A 105 21.74 -9.51 -5.15
C TRP A 105 21.79 -10.00 -6.60
N ALA A 106 21.29 -9.21 -7.57
CA ALA A 106 21.31 -9.59 -8.97
C ALA A 106 22.74 -9.85 -9.49
N TYR A 107 23.70 -9.01 -9.09
CA TYR A 107 25.11 -9.25 -9.42
C TYR A 107 25.67 -10.51 -8.77
N MET A 108 25.41 -10.73 -7.48
CA MET A 108 25.95 -11.88 -6.76
C MET A 108 25.37 -13.22 -7.22
N GLU A 109 24.07 -13.25 -7.54
CA GLU A 109 23.37 -14.48 -7.91
C GLU A 109 23.38 -14.76 -9.41
N LEU A 110 23.32 -13.70 -10.23
CA LEU A 110 23.12 -13.82 -11.69
C LEU A 110 24.27 -13.22 -12.51
N GLY A 111 25.24 -12.58 -11.86
CA GLY A 111 26.43 -12.02 -12.51
C GLY A 111 26.23 -10.66 -13.18
N ASP A 112 25.02 -10.09 -13.13
CA ASP A 112 24.68 -8.83 -13.79
C ASP A 112 23.67 -8.02 -12.96
N ASP A 113 24.09 -6.82 -12.51
CA ASP A 113 23.27 -5.92 -11.71
C ASP A 113 22.18 -5.22 -12.54
N LYS A 114 22.31 -5.23 -13.87
CA LYS A 114 21.39 -4.59 -14.83
C LYS A 114 20.24 -5.49 -15.27
N LEU A 115 20.20 -6.73 -14.80
CA LEU A 115 19.04 -7.61 -15.01
C LEU A 115 17.76 -7.07 -14.37
N LEU A 116 17.89 -6.18 -13.38
CA LEU A 116 16.78 -5.45 -12.76
C LEU A 116 16.84 -3.97 -13.15
N GLU A 117 15.73 -3.47 -13.68
CA GLU A 117 15.55 -2.07 -14.04
C GLU A 117 14.73 -1.33 -12.98
N PHE A 118 15.21 -0.18 -12.54
CA PHE A 118 14.54 0.65 -11.54
C PHE A 118 14.03 1.94 -12.14
N VAL A 119 12.71 2.11 -12.05
CA VAL A 119 12.03 3.38 -12.30
C VAL A 119 11.78 4.05 -10.96
N VAL A 120 12.19 5.31 -10.80
CA VAL A 120 11.96 6.07 -9.56
C VAL A 120 11.04 7.25 -9.82
N MET A 121 10.17 7.55 -8.87
CA MET A 121 9.49 8.83 -8.79
C MET A 121 10.43 9.86 -8.17
N ALA A 122 10.47 11.09 -8.70
CA ALA A 122 11.25 12.17 -8.11
C ALA A 122 10.49 13.50 -8.15
N THR A 123 10.40 14.19 -7.02
CA THR A 123 9.85 15.55 -6.98
C THR A 123 10.89 16.58 -7.43
N PRO A 124 10.51 17.82 -7.77
CA PRO A 124 11.47 18.90 -8.02
C PRO A 124 12.43 19.15 -6.85
N GLU A 125 11.99 18.94 -5.62
CA GLU A 125 12.84 19.04 -4.43
C GLU A 125 13.91 17.94 -4.40
N ASP A 126 13.52 16.69 -4.65
CA ASP A 126 14.44 15.56 -4.75
C ASP A 126 15.43 15.77 -5.90
N MET A 127 14.97 16.17 -7.09
CA MET A 127 15.83 16.44 -8.24
C MET A 127 16.88 17.52 -7.96
N ARG A 128 16.50 18.62 -7.28
CA ARG A 128 17.43 19.68 -6.88
C ARG A 128 18.46 19.21 -5.84
N ALA A 129 18.06 18.35 -4.91
CA ALA A 129 18.96 17.81 -3.90
C ALA A 129 19.96 16.79 -4.47
N ASN A 130 19.65 16.20 -5.64
CA ASN A 130 20.45 15.17 -6.30
C ASN A 130 20.85 14.00 -5.37
N PRO A 131 19.87 13.34 -4.70
CA PRO A 131 20.10 12.23 -3.79
C PRO A 131 20.52 10.96 -4.53
N GLU A 132 21.05 10.02 -3.77
CA GLU A 132 21.67 8.80 -4.29
C GLU A 132 20.70 7.90 -5.07
N PHE A 133 19.43 7.81 -4.66
CA PHE A 133 18.45 6.98 -5.37
C PHE A 133 18.20 7.47 -6.81
N ILE A 134 18.26 8.78 -7.07
CA ILE A 134 18.10 9.36 -8.40
C ILE A 134 19.29 8.97 -9.29
N ARG A 135 20.51 9.07 -8.77
CA ARG A 135 21.73 8.69 -9.51
C ARG A 135 21.80 7.20 -9.82
N ARG A 136 21.18 6.37 -8.98
CA ARG A 136 21.15 4.92 -9.14
C ARG A 136 20.02 4.45 -10.05
N ALA A 137 18.96 5.22 -10.25
CA ALA A 137 17.83 4.81 -11.06
C ALA A 137 18.21 4.62 -12.54
N ASP A 138 17.54 3.68 -13.22
CA ASP A 138 17.66 3.52 -14.67
C ASP A 138 16.72 4.49 -15.40
N LYS A 139 15.59 4.84 -14.77
CA LYS A 139 14.69 5.88 -15.25
C LYS A 139 14.11 6.70 -14.10
N ILE A 140 13.98 8.00 -14.33
CA ILE A 140 13.35 8.94 -13.40
C ILE A 140 12.05 9.44 -14.02
N VAL A 141 10.97 9.44 -13.23
CA VAL A 141 9.69 10.04 -13.57
C VAL A 141 9.48 11.22 -12.63
N GLU A 142 9.42 12.43 -13.19
CA GLU A 142 9.12 13.62 -12.42
C GLU A 142 7.66 13.59 -11.94
N VAL A 143 7.45 13.89 -10.66
CA VAL A 143 6.14 13.91 -10.01
C VAL A 143 5.91 15.24 -9.28
N PRO A 144 4.66 15.61 -8.96
CA PRO A 144 4.38 16.89 -8.29
C PRO A 144 5.14 17.05 -6.96
N GLY A 145 5.65 18.25 -6.71
CA GLY A 145 6.29 18.60 -5.43
C GLY A 145 5.30 18.79 -4.27
N GLY A 146 5.85 19.24 -3.14
CA GLY A 146 5.09 19.53 -1.93
C GLY A 146 4.72 18.30 -1.09
N PRO A 147 3.62 18.36 -0.31
CA PRO A 147 3.24 17.29 0.63
C PRO A 147 3.11 15.92 -0.05
N ASN A 148 3.45 14.86 0.68
CA ASN A 148 3.58 13.52 0.10
C ASN A 148 2.29 12.97 -0.56
N ARG A 149 1.11 13.44 -0.13
CA ARG A 149 -0.19 13.13 -0.74
C ARG A 149 -0.31 13.53 -2.22
N ASN A 150 0.58 14.40 -2.70
CA ASN A 150 0.65 14.81 -4.10
C ASN A 150 1.53 13.86 -4.94
N ASN A 151 2.39 13.07 -4.31
CA ASN A 151 3.43 12.27 -4.96
C ASN A 151 3.49 10.84 -4.39
N TYR A 152 4.45 10.54 -3.51
CA TYR A 152 4.77 9.20 -3.02
C TYR A 152 3.65 8.53 -2.21
N ALA A 153 2.71 9.30 -1.67
CA ALA A 153 1.53 8.76 -0.97
C ALA A 153 0.26 8.75 -1.84
N ASN A 154 0.35 9.19 -3.09
CA ASN A 154 -0.77 9.23 -4.03
C ASN A 154 -0.88 7.90 -4.78
N VAL A 155 -1.83 7.05 -4.36
CA VAL A 155 -2.03 5.71 -4.95
C VAL A 155 -2.39 5.78 -6.43
N ASP A 156 -3.25 6.71 -6.84
CA ASP A 156 -3.69 6.82 -8.23
C ASP A 156 -2.54 7.24 -9.15
N LEU A 157 -1.72 8.20 -8.69
CA LEU A 157 -0.52 8.62 -9.41
C LEU A 157 0.49 7.47 -9.54
N ILE A 158 0.74 6.72 -8.46
CA ILE A 158 1.65 5.56 -8.50
C ILE A 158 1.15 4.54 -9.51
N CYS A 159 -0.14 4.21 -9.48
CA CYS A 159 -0.73 3.25 -10.42
C CYS A 159 -0.65 3.74 -11.87
N GLN A 160 -0.93 5.02 -12.11
CA GLN A 160 -0.80 5.65 -13.43
C GLN A 160 0.62 5.51 -13.97
N ILE A 161 1.63 5.86 -13.16
CA ILE A 161 3.05 5.77 -13.55
C ILE A 161 3.42 4.30 -13.79
N ALA A 162 3.00 3.38 -12.91
CA ALA A 162 3.30 1.97 -13.04
C ALA A 162 2.81 1.39 -14.39
N VAL A 163 1.60 1.77 -14.81
CA VAL A 163 1.03 1.37 -16.12
C VAL A 163 1.79 2.03 -17.28
N GLN A 164 2.01 3.35 -17.23
CA GLN A 164 2.72 4.09 -18.28
C GLN A 164 4.13 3.57 -18.51
N GLU A 165 4.82 3.26 -17.41
CA GLU A 165 6.20 2.74 -17.41
C GLU A 165 6.27 1.23 -17.61
N LYS A 166 5.12 0.57 -17.71
CA LYS A 166 5.01 -0.87 -17.92
C LYS A 166 5.89 -1.62 -16.91
N VAL A 167 5.80 -1.29 -15.63
CA VAL A 167 6.58 -2.00 -14.61
C VAL A 167 5.94 -3.36 -14.29
N ASP A 168 6.76 -4.32 -13.89
CA ASP A 168 6.27 -5.64 -13.45
C ASP A 168 5.81 -5.59 -12.00
N ALA A 169 6.44 -4.72 -11.20
CA ALA A 169 6.17 -4.58 -9.79
C ALA A 169 6.36 -3.15 -9.26
N VAL A 170 5.75 -2.87 -8.12
CA VAL A 170 5.94 -1.64 -7.34
C VAL A 170 6.48 -1.99 -5.95
N TRP A 171 7.54 -1.30 -5.53
CA TRP A 171 8.08 -1.37 -4.19
C TRP A 171 7.84 -0.04 -3.45
N PRO A 172 7.05 -0.04 -2.35
CA PRO A 172 6.75 1.18 -1.62
C PRO A 172 7.69 1.45 -0.44
N GLY A 173 8.50 0.47 -0.01
CA GLY A 173 9.33 0.59 1.19
C GLY A 173 8.52 0.84 2.47
N TRP A 174 8.88 1.89 3.22
CA TRP A 174 8.20 2.33 4.44
C TRP A 174 7.78 3.80 4.34
N GLY A 175 6.77 4.18 5.13
CA GLY A 175 6.13 5.50 5.03
C GLY A 175 5.31 5.66 3.73
N HIS A 176 4.81 6.86 3.48
CA HIS A 176 4.00 7.16 2.29
C HIS A 176 2.81 6.20 2.10
N ALA A 177 2.68 5.57 0.92
CA ALA A 177 1.62 4.61 0.62
C ALA A 177 1.95 3.16 1.04
N SER A 178 3.08 2.90 1.72
CA SER A 178 3.49 1.52 2.10
C SER A 178 2.51 0.79 2.99
N GLU A 179 1.73 1.51 3.80
CA GLU A 179 0.72 0.96 4.72
C GLU A 179 -0.71 1.17 4.20
N ASN A 180 -0.87 1.68 2.97
CA ASN A 180 -2.18 1.94 2.39
C ASN A 180 -2.69 0.69 1.62
N PRO A 181 -3.72 -0.03 2.10
CA PRO A 181 -4.20 -1.26 1.45
C PRO A 181 -4.82 -1.02 0.07
N ASN A 182 -5.15 0.23 -0.29
CA ASN A 182 -5.62 0.54 -1.64
C ASN A 182 -4.51 0.37 -2.69
N LEU A 183 -3.23 0.55 -2.33
CA LEU A 183 -2.12 0.42 -3.27
C LEU A 183 -2.01 -1.01 -3.84
N PRO A 184 -1.83 -2.08 -3.03
CA PRO A 184 -1.81 -3.45 -3.56
C PRO A 184 -3.11 -3.85 -4.25
N ARG A 185 -4.27 -3.36 -3.78
CA ARG A 185 -5.57 -3.65 -4.41
C ARG A 185 -5.60 -3.15 -5.85
N ARG A 186 -5.31 -1.87 -6.05
CA ARG A 186 -5.31 -1.22 -7.37
C ARG A 186 -4.23 -1.79 -8.30
N LEU A 187 -3.04 -2.08 -7.77
CA LEU A 187 -1.98 -2.71 -8.56
C LEU A 187 -2.36 -4.13 -9.03
N SER A 188 -3.03 -4.91 -8.18
CA SER A 188 -3.52 -6.24 -8.54
C SER A 188 -4.55 -6.18 -9.67
N GLU A 189 -5.48 -5.21 -9.64
CA GLU A 189 -6.45 -4.97 -10.72
C GLU A 189 -5.77 -4.63 -12.06
N LEU A 190 -4.56 -4.08 -12.00
CA LEU A 190 -3.75 -3.70 -13.16
C LEU A 190 -2.76 -4.80 -13.60
N GLY A 191 -2.74 -5.95 -12.91
CA GLY A 191 -1.79 -7.03 -13.20
C GLY A 191 -0.33 -6.69 -12.84
N ILE A 192 -0.13 -5.72 -11.94
CA ILE A 192 1.17 -5.26 -11.47
C ILE A 192 1.41 -5.81 -10.06
N THR A 193 2.59 -6.38 -9.83
CA THR A 193 2.90 -7.01 -8.54
C THR A 193 3.20 -5.96 -7.48
N PHE A 194 2.56 -6.05 -6.32
CA PHE A 194 2.97 -5.28 -5.16
C PHE A 194 4.04 -6.06 -4.39
N ILE A 195 5.23 -5.47 -4.19
CA ILE A 195 6.29 -6.10 -3.39
C ILE A 195 6.02 -5.82 -1.91
N GLY A 196 5.13 -6.63 -1.33
CA GLY A 196 4.69 -6.53 0.05
C GLY A 196 3.49 -7.44 0.33
N PRO A 197 2.86 -7.30 1.51
CA PRO A 197 1.64 -8.05 1.84
C PRO A 197 0.45 -7.68 0.94
N SER A 198 -0.52 -8.59 0.82
CA SER A 198 -1.76 -8.31 0.10
C SER A 198 -2.62 -7.25 0.81
N ALA A 199 -3.54 -6.63 0.08
CA ALA A 199 -4.46 -5.63 0.62
C ALA A 199 -5.25 -6.13 1.85
N THR A 200 -5.71 -7.39 1.81
CA THR A 200 -6.45 -8.02 2.93
C THR A 200 -5.56 -8.19 4.15
N VAL A 201 -4.32 -8.64 3.98
CA VAL A 201 -3.35 -8.79 5.08
C VAL A 201 -3.00 -7.43 5.67
N MET A 202 -2.78 -6.41 4.83
CA MET A 202 -2.51 -5.04 5.28
C MET A 202 -3.68 -4.46 6.08
N ALA A 203 -4.92 -4.65 5.62
CA ALA A 203 -6.10 -4.17 6.33
C ALA A 203 -6.26 -4.86 7.69
N ALA A 204 -6.04 -6.18 7.74
CA ALA A 204 -6.22 -6.97 8.96
C ALA A 204 -5.14 -6.71 10.02
N LEU A 205 -3.89 -6.47 9.60
CA LEU A 205 -2.76 -6.27 10.52
C LEU A 205 -2.44 -4.78 10.77
N GLY A 206 -2.98 -3.86 9.97
CA GLY A 206 -2.83 -2.43 10.18
C GLY A 206 -3.75 -1.85 11.26
N ASP A 207 -4.89 -2.50 11.52
CA ASP A 207 -5.79 -2.13 12.61
C ASP A 207 -5.39 -2.82 13.92
N LYS A 208 -5.21 -2.04 14.99
CA LYS A 208 -4.72 -2.57 16.29
C LYS A 208 -5.68 -3.58 16.92
N ILE A 209 -6.99 -3.39 16.75
CA ILE A 209 -8.02 -4.27 17.32
C ILE A 209 -8.01 -5.59 16.55
N ALA A 210 -8.11 -5.53 15.22
CA ALA A 210 -8.08 -6.70 14.35
C ALA A 210 -6.77 -7.49 14.51
N ALA A 211 -5.62 -6.81 14.55
CA ALA A 211 -4.32 -7.44 14.74
C ALA A 211 -4.22 -8.17 16.10
N ASN A 212 -4.72 -7.58 17.19
CA ASN A 212 -4.74 -8.24 18.50
C ASN A 212 -5.66 -9.46 18.51
N ILE A 213 -6.84 -9.39 17.87
CA ILE A 213 -7.74 -10.54 17.75
C ILE A 213 -7.04 -11.68 16.99
N LEU A 214 -6.31 -11.36 15.91
CA LEU A 214 -5.55 -12.36 15.14
C LEU A 214 -4.39 -12.95 15.94
N ALA A 215 -3.65 -12.13 16.68
CA ALA A 215 -2.60 -12.60 17.59
C ALA A 215 -3.16 -13.60 18.62
N GLN A 216 -4.27 -13.25 19.28
CA GLN A 216 -4.94 -14.13 20.26
C GLN A 216 -5.48 -15.42 19.60
N THR A 217 -5.96 -15.34 18.36
CA THR A 217 -6.42 -16.51 17.59
C THR A 217 -5.27 -17.46 17.31
N ALA A 218 -4.08 -16.91 16.99
CA ALA A 218 -2.85 -17.67 16.77
C ALA A 218 -2.14 -18.10 18.07
N GLY A 219 -2.69 -17.77 19.25
CA GLY A 219 -2.07 -18.09 20.54
C GLY A 219 -0.86 -17.23 20.91
N VAL A 220 -0.68 -16.08 20.26
CA VAL A 220 0.38 -15.10 20.56
C VAL A 220 -0.07 -14.23 21.75
N PRO A 221 0.71 -14.15 22.84
CA PRO A 221 0.39 -13.28 23.98
C PRO A 221 0.38 -11.79 23.59
N SER A 222 -0.67 -11.08 23.98
CA SER A 222 -0.82 -9.63 23.82
C SER A 222 -0.89 -8.93 25.20
N ILE A 223 -0.60 -7.63 25.23
CA ILE A 223 -0.83 -6.80 26.42
C ILE A 223 -2.34 -6.79 26.72
N PRO A 224 -2.77 -6.89 27.99
CA PRO A 224 -4.19 -6.85 28.35
C PRO A 224 -4.92 -5.63 27.78
N TRP A 225 -6.09 -5.85 27.18
CA TRP A 225 -6.90 -4.82 26.54
C TRP A 225 -8.40 -5.17 26.60
N SER A 226 -9.26 -4.26 26.14
CA SER A 226 -10.72 -4.45 26.24
C SER A 226 -11.29 -5.61 25.43
N GLY A 227 -10.51 -6.21 24.53
CA GLY A 227 -10.89 -7.34 23.69
C GLY A 227 -10.17 -8.65 24.05
N ASP A 228 -9.68 -8.77 25.28
CA ASP A 228 -9.10 -10.03 25.76
C ASP A 228 -10.06 -11.20 25.54
N SER A 229 -9.52 -12.34 25.11
CA SER A 229 -10.26 -13.57 24.75
C SER A 229 -11.07 -13.53 23.44
N LEU A 230 -11.14 -12.40 22.74
CA LEU A 230 -11.72 -12.36 21.39
C LEU A 230 -10.84 -13.14 20.40
N LYS A 231 -11.48 -13.98 19.58
CA LYS A 231 -10.83 -14.76 18.52
C LYS A 231 -11.59 -14.60 17.21
N ALA A 232 -10.85 -14.57 16.11
CA ALA A 232 -11.41 -14.58 14.78
C ALA A 232 -11.92 -16.00 14.45
N THR A 233 -13.03 -16.07 13.73
CA THR A 233 -13.46 -17.30 13.09
C THR A 233 -12.59 -17.55 11.87
N LEU A 234 -11.97 -18.72 11.80
CA LEU A 234 -11.17 -19.15 10.66
C LEU A 234 -11.97 -20.12 9.80
N ASP A 235 -11.70 -20.12 8.50
CA ASP A 235 -12.21 -21.15 7.60
C ASP A 235 -11.50 -22.49 7.81
N SER A 236 -11.92 -23.53 7.06
CA SER A 236 -11.33 -24.87 7.13
C SER A 236 -9.85 -24.93 6.78
N THR A 237 -9.30 -23.90 6.12
CA THR A 237 -7.89 -23.78 5.74
C THR A 237 -7.07 -23.02 6.78
N GLY A 238 -7.71 -22.49 7.83
CA GLY A 238 -7.08 -21.64 8.84
C GLY A 238 -6.92 -20.18 8.39
N ALA A 239 -7.59 -19.76 7.32
CA ALA A 239 -7.56 -18.38 6.83
C ALA A 239 -8.77 -17.58 7.34
N ILE A 240 -8.64 -16.25 7.33
CA ILE A 240 -9.76 -15.36 7.62
C ILE A 240 -10.71 -15.39 6.40
N PRO A 241 -12.01 -15.68 6.57
CA PRO A 241 -12.99 -15.63 5.49
C PRO A 241 -12.96 -14.26 4.79
N ARG A 242 -13.17 -14.27 3.46
CA ARG A 242 -13.12 -13.04 2.64
C ARG A 242 -14.45 -12.26 2.61
N ASP A 243 -15.47 -12.81 3.24
CA ASP A 243 -16.87 -12.40 3.17
C ASP A 243 -17.27 -11.49 4.34
#